data_AF-A0A1H2TBC0-F1
#
_entry.id   AF-A0A1H2TBC0-F1
#
_cell.length_a   1.000
_cell.length_b   1.000
_cell.length_c   1.000
_cell.angle_alpha   90.00
_cell.angle_beta   90.00
_cell.angle_gamma   90.00
#
_symmetry.space_group_name_H-M   'P 1'
#
loop_
_entity.id
_entity.type
_entity.pdbx_description
1 polymer ?
#
loop_
_entity_poly.entity_id
_entity_poly.type
_entity_poly.pdbx_seq_one_letter_code
_entity_poly.pdbx_strand_id
1 'polypeptide(L)'
;MHISLRAALCLPFLALAACEDMSTIGGSDPEGPSKRSCIRAVEKHTGKSGGTLNTTIPIVETGQHIVDIPGGPSWTCYTDETGAARELIETRLG
;
A
#
# COMPACT_ATOMS: atom_id res chain seq x y z
N MET A 1 -32.02 59.88 -8.43
CA MET A 1 -30.56 59.94 -8.26
C MET A 1 -30.15 58.82 -7.32
N HIS A 2 -29.32 57.90 -7.83
CA HIS A 2 -28.42 56.90 -7.20
C HIS A 2 -28.85 56.25 -5.86
N ILE A 3 -28.79 54.94 -5.65
CA ILE A 3 -27.54 54.17 -5.52
C ILE A 3 -27.83 52.65 -5.54
N SER A 4 -27.04 51.96 -6.37
CA SER A 4 -26.48 50.60 -6.27
C SER A 4 -27.36 49.36 -6.14
N LEU A 5 -27.58 48.77 -7.32
CA LEU A 5 -27.54 47.35 -7.64
C LEU A 5 -26.37 46.64 -6.90
N ARG A 6 -26.66 45.81 -5.90
CA ARG A 6 -25.70 44.84 -5.33
C ARG A 6 -26.20 43.43 -5.62
N ALA A 7 -25.99 42.99 -6.86
CA ALA A 7 -25.98 41.58 -7.20
C ALA A 7 -24.72 40.94 -6.61
N ALA A 8 -24.78 40.53 -5.34
CA ALA A 8 -23.77 39.67 -4.75
C ALA A 8 -24.27 38.21 -4.82
N LEU A 9 -24.25 37.66 -6.03
CA LEU A 9 -24.29 36.21 -6.25
C LEU A 9 -22.94 35.66 -5.76
N CYS A 10 -22.85 35.30 -4.49
CA CYS A 10 -21.72 34.53 -3.98
C CYS A 10 -21.88 33.09 -4.48
N LEU A 11 -21.24 32.80 -5.62
CA LEU A 11 -21.05 31.47 -6.19
C LEU A 11 -20.33 30.56 -5.18
N PRO A 12 -20.91 29.42 -4.78
CA PRO A 12 -20.15 28.38 -4.09
C PRO A 12 -19.40 27.58 -5.17
N PHE A 13 -18.19 28.02 -5.52
CA PHE A 13 -17.31 27.19 -6.34
C PHE A 13 -16.59 26.18 -5.47
N LEU A 14 -17.03 24.93 -5.64
CA LEU A 14 -16.28 23.70 -5.48
C LEU A 14 -14.78 23.89 -5.77
N ALA A 15 -13.94 23.56 -4.79
CA ALA A 15 -12.66 22.94 -5.05
C ALA A 15 -12.34 22.04 -3.86
N LEU A 16 -12.60 20.74 -4.05
CA LEU A 16 -11.95 19.66 -3.31
C LEU A 16 -10.44 19.90 -3.48
N ALA A 17 -9.79 20.54 -2.50
CA ALA A 17 -8.35 20.56 -2.44
C ALA A 17 -7.91 19.10 -2.27
N ALA A 18 -7.06 18.68 -3.20
CA ALA A 18 -6.57 17.36 -3.47
C ALA A 18 -6.39 16.48 -2.22
N CYS A 19 -6.74 15.21 -2.40
CA CYS A 19 -6.13 14.10 -1.69
C CYS A 19 -4.62 14.36 -1.59
N GLU A 20 -4.15 14.77 -0.41
CA GLU A 20 -2.71 14.91 -0.19
C GLU A 20 -2.16 13.49 -0.20
N ASP A 21 -1.65 13.09 -1.37
CA ASP A 21 -0.75 11.95 -1.51
C ASP A 21 0.45 12.24 -0.61
N MET A 22 0.36 11.78 0.65
CA MET A 22 1.46 11.76 1.60
C MET A 22 2.52 10.80 1.05
N SER A 23 3.30 11.34 0.13
CA SER A 23 4.39 10.67 -0.53
C SER A 23 5.68 11.14 0.13
N THR A 24 6.44 10.14 0.58
CA THR A 24 7.89 10.16 0.74
C THR A 24 8.46 10.77 2.04
N ILE A 25 8.59 9.92 3.06
CA ILE A 25 9.78 9.96 3.93
C ILE A 25 10.42 8.57 3.96
N GLY A 26 11.53 8.42 3.24
CA GLY A 26 12.56 7.42 3.52
C GLY A 26 12.60 6.19 2.61
N GLY A 27 13.50 6.22 1.62
CA GLY A 27 13.93 5.05 0.84
C GLY A 27 13.20 4.92 -0.49
N SER A 28 13.95 4.99 -1.58
CA SER A 28 13.50 4.67 -2.94
C SER A 28 13.21 3.18 -3.05
N ASP A 29 12.10 2.76 -2.47
CA ASP A 29 11.53 1.44 -2.63
C ASP A 29 10.13 1.62 -3.24
N PRO A 30 9.88 1.18 -4.48
CA PRO A 30 8.55 1.28 -5.10
C PRO A 30 7.50 0.46 -4.34
N GLU A 31 7.92 -0.32 -3.34
CA GLU A 31 7.07 -1.16 -2.53
C GLU A 31 6.61 -0.39 -1.28
N GLY A 32 5.30 -0.07 -1.23
CA GLY A 32 4.65 0.58 -0.09
C GLY A 32 4.89 -0.12 1.27
N PRO A 33 4.56 0.54 2.40
CA PRO A 33 4.92 0.09 3.74
C PRO A 33 4.47 -1.34 4.08
N SER A 34 3.31 -1.78 3.58
CA SER A 34 2.78 -3.13 3.79
C SER A 34 3.65 -4.22 3.14
N LYS A 35 4.14 -3.95 1.93
CA LYS A 35 5.00 -4.85 1.17
C LYS A 35 6.34 -5.09 1.88
N ARG A 36 7.00 -4.02 2.33
CA ARG A 36 8.24 -4.12 3.12
C ARG A 36 8.03 -4.86 4.44
N SER A 37 6.89 -4.63 5.10
CA SER A 37 6.49 -5.33 6.32
C SER A 37 6.42 -6.84 6.08
N CYS A 38 5.80 -7.25 4.97
CA CYS A 38 5.70 -8.65 4.58
C CYS A 38 7.05 -9.27 4.20
N ILE A 39 7.88 -8.60 3.41
CA ILE A 39 9.23 -9.10 3.07
C ILE A 39 10.02 -9.36 4.36
N ARG A 40 10.08 -8.36 5.26
CA ARG A 40 10.79 -8.51 6.55
C ARG A 40 10.22 -9.64 7.40
N ALA A 41 8.89 -9.78 7.44
CA ALA A 41 8.25 -10.83 8.21
C ALA A 41 8.61 -12.23 7.68
N VAL A 42 8.60 -12.42 6.37
CA VAL A 42 8.96 -13.68 5.72
C VAL A 42 10.45 -13.98 5.89
N GLU A 43 11.33 -13.00 5.70
CA GLU A 43 12.77 -13.17 5.93
C GLU A 43 13.06 -13.57 7.38
N LYS A 44 12.39 -12.92 8.34
CA LYS A 44 12.49 -13.27 9.77
C LYS A 44 11.95 -14.67 10.05
N HIS A 45 10.83 -15.05 9.42
CA HIS A 45 10.20 -16.36 9.63
C HIS A 45 11.05 -17.51 9.07
N THR A 46 11.64 -17.30 7.89
CA THR A 46 12.41 -18.33 7.16
C THR A 46 13.89 -18.34 7.52
N GLY A 47 14.41 -17.26 8.12
CA GLY A 47 15.83 -17.07 8.39
C GLY A 47 16.67 -16.81 7.13
N LYS A 48 16.05 -16.54 5.99
CA LYS A 48 16.70 -16.25 4.71
C LYS A 48 16.44 -14.80 4.31
N SER A 49 17.45 -14.15 3.75
CA SER A 49 17.32 -12.79 3.18
C SER A 49 17.13 -12.81 1.67
N GLY A 50 16.76 -11.66 1.12
CA GLY A 50 16.54 -11.46 -0.30
C GLY A 50 15.12 -11.78 -0.73
N GLY A 51 14.14 -11.63 0.17
CA GLY A 51 12.73 -11.80 -0.19
C GLY A 51 12.26 -10.72 -1.18
N THR A 52 11.48 -11.12 -2.18
CA THR A 52 10.95 -10.22 -3.21
C THR A 52 9.45 -10.46 -3.41
N LEU A 53 8.68 -9.42 -3.76
CA LEU A 53 7.27 -9.64 -4.09
C LEU A 53 7.10 -10.45 -5.38
N ASN A 54 6.21 -11.43 -5.32
CA ASN A 54 5.69 -12.11 -6.49
C ASN A 54 4.49 -11.33 -7.03
N THR A 55 4.65 -10.71 -8.21
CA THR A 55 3.59 -9.98 -8.91
C THR A 55 3.00 -10.78 -10.08
N THR A 56 3.48 -12.01 -10.30
CA THR A 56 3.01 -12.90 -11.37
C THR A 56 1.72 -13.60 -10.96
N ILE A 57 1.55 -13.89 -9.67
CA ILE A 57 0.31 -14.44 -9.12
C ILE A 57 -0.64 -13.28 -8.86
N PRO A 58 -1.83 -13.24 -9.50
CA PRO A 58 -2.80 -12.18 -9.25
C PRO A 58 -3.37 -12.32 -7.84
N ILE A 59 -3.43 -11.22 -7.11
CA ILE A 59 -4.01 -11.11 -5.77
C ILE A 59 -5.17 -10.11 -5.87
N VAL A 60 -6.34 -10.47 -5.32
CA VAL A 60 -7.53 -9.61 -5.36
C VAL A 60 -7.82 -8.96 -4.01
N GLU A 61 -7.24 -9.50 -2.94
CA GLU A 61 -7.41 -9.07 -1.56
C GLU A 61 -6.44 -7.94 -1.18
N THR A 62 -6.98 -6.86 -0.61
CA THR A 62 -6.17 -5.79 0.00
C THR A 62 -5.39 -6.34 1.20
N GLY A 63 -4.12 -5.95 1.31
CA GLY A 63 -3.25 -6.37 2.41
C GLY A 63 -2.71 -7.80 2.26
N GLN A 64 -3.02 -8.50 1.16
CA GLN A 64 -2.39 -9.76 0.81
C GLN A 64 -1.21 -9.51 -0.14
N HIS A 65 -0.08 -10.13 0.19
CA HIS A 65 1.16 -10.04 -0.58
C HIS A 65 1.81 -11.42 -0.68
N ILE A 66 2.30 -11.79 -1.85
CA ILE A 66 3.08 -13.02 -2.01
C ILE A 66 4.55 -12.62 -2.07
N VAL A 67 5.39 -13.26 -1.26
CA VAL A 67 6.83 -13.03 -1.16
C VAL A 67 7.56 -14.31 -1.57
N ASP A 68 8.41 -14.21 -2.59
CA ASP A 68 9.33 -15.27 -2.98
C ASP A 68 10.61 -15.17 -2.13
N ILE A 69 11.13 -16.32 -1.71
CA ILE A 69 12.41 -16.43 -1.00
C ILE A 69 13.40 -17.22 -1.85
N PRO A 70 14.65 -16.74 -2.01
CA PRO A 70 15.66 -17.45 -2.79
C PRO A 70 15.86 -18.91 -2.32
N GLY A 71 15.65 -19.85 -3.25
CA GLY A 71 15.78 -21.28 -3.00
C GLY A 71 14.83 -21.81 -1.90
N GLY A 72 13.67 -21.19 -1.74
CA GLY A 72 12.62 -21.60 -0.81
C GLY A 72 11.24 -21.51 -1.44
N PRO A 73 10.18 -21.91 -0.70
CA PRO A 73 8.81 -21.71 -1.15
C PRO A 73 8.43 -20.23 -1.10
N SER A 74 7.39 -19.86 -1.86
CA SER A 74 6.74 -18.55 -1.76
C SER A 74 5.82 -18.49 -0.54
N TRP A 75 5.64 -17.31 0.03
CA TRP A 75 4.84 -17.09 1.24
C TRP A 75 3.76 -16.04 1.00
N THR A 76 2.53 -16.39 1.31
CA THR A 76 1.42 -15.45 1.37
C THR A 76 1.45 -14.76 2.73
N CYS A 77 1.58 -13.44 2.71
CA CYS A 77 1.57 -12.59 3.88
C CYS A 77 0.31 -11.74 3.88
N TYR A 78 -0.37 -11.69 5.03
CA TYR A 78 -1.49 -10.79 5.26
C TYR A 78 -1.10 -9.68 6.22
N THR A 79 -1.51 -8.45 5.93
CA THR A 79 -1.32 -7.29 6.79
C THR A 79 -2.62 -6.83 7.43
N ASP A 80 -2.50 -6.15 8.58
CA ASP A 80 -3.61 -5.38 9.13
C ASP A 80 -3.83 -4.05 8.39
N GLU A 81 -4.80 -3.28 8.86
CA GLU A 81 -5.17 -1.94 8.37
C GLU A 81 -4.05 -0.90 8.44
N THR A 82 -3.02 -1.13 9.26
CA THR A 82 -1.84 -0.26 9.35
C THR A 82 -0.74 -0.67 8.37
N GLY A 83 -0.91 -1.80 7.67
CA GLY A 83 0.11 -2.41 6.82
C GLY A 83 1.13 -3.25 7.60
N ALA A 84 0.89 -3.57 8.88
CA ALA A 84 1.78 -4.44 9.62
C ALA A 84 1.47 -5.92 9.31
N ALA A 85 2.51 -6.74 9.08
CA ALA A 85 2.33 -8.17 8.83
C ALA A 85 1.75 -8.89 10.05
N ARG A 86 0.72 -9.71 9.82
CA ARG A 86 -0.01 -10.45 10.87
C ARG A 86 0.02 -11.95 10.70
N GLU A 87 -0.01 -12.41 9.46
CA GLU A 87 -0.09 -13.84 9.17
C GLU A 87 0.81 -14.19 7.99
N LEU A 88 1.45 -15.35 8.08
CA LEU A 88 2.28 -15.92 7.03
C LEU A 88 1.82 -17.36 6.78
N ILE A 89 1.47 -17.65 5.53
CA ILE A 89 1.05 -18.97 5.08
C ILE A 89 1.95 -19.35 3.90
N GLU A 90 2.50 -20.57 3.90
CA GLU A 90 3.22 -21.07 2.73
C GLU A 90 2.26 -21.12 1.53
N THR A 91 2.65 -20.47 0.43
CA THR A 91 1.79 -20.36 -0.76
C THR A 91 1.72 -21.71 -1.45
N ARG A 92 0.52 -22.26 -1.55
CA ARG A 92 0.26 -23.51 -2.28
C ARG A 92 -0.56 -23.19 -3.52
N LEU A 93 0.06 -23.33 -4.68
CA LEU A 93 -0.64 -23.34 -5.96
C LEU A 93 -1.04 -24.79 -6.23
N GLY A 94 -2.35 -25.04 -6.33
CA GLY A 94 -2.92 -26.37 -6.57
C GLY A 94 -2.66 -26.89 -7.97
#